data_AF-A0A6P0XMZ8-F1
#
_entry.id   AF-A0A6P0XMZ8-F1
#
_cell.length_a   1.000
_cell.length_b   1.000
_cell.length_c   1.000
_cell.angle_alpha   90.00
_cell.angle_beta   90.00
_cell.angle_gamma   90.00
#
_symmetry.space_group_name_H-M   'P 1'
#
loop_
_entity.id
_entity.type
_entity.pdbx_description
1 polymer ?
#
loop_
_entity_poly.entity_id
_entity_poly.type
_entity_poly.pdbx_seq_one_letter_code
_entity_poly.pdbx_strand_id
1 'polypeptide(L)' 'MRILIYSYNYYPEPIGIAPLMTELAEGFVKRGHQVRVVTGMPNYPERKIYDEYKGKFFLTEELNGVTVQRSYIYIK' A
#
# COMPACT_ATOMS: atom_id res chain seq x y z
N MET A 1 6.15 -17.54 -6.82
CA MET A 1 6.32 -17.65 -5.35
C MET A 1 5.24 -16.83 -4.64
N ARG A 2 5.07 -16.98 -3.32
CA ARG A 2 4.23 -16.09 -2.50
C ARG A 2 5.13 -15.09 -1.79
N ILE A 3 4.96 -13.80 -2.07
CA ILE A 3 5.80 -12.72 -1.55
C ILE A 3 4.93 -11.78 -0.70
N LEU A 4 5.37 -11.52 0.52
CA LEU A 4 4.80 -10.51 1.40
C LEU A 4 5.75 -9.31 1.45
N ILE A 5 5.24 -8.12 1.12
CA ILE A 5 5.94 -6.85 1.30
C ILE A 5 5.25 -6.13 2.46
N TYR A 6 6.03 -5.75 3.46
CA TYR A 6 5.56 -4.89 4.55
C TYR A 6 6.21 -3.52 4.37
N SER A 7 5.40 -2.49 4.16
CA SER A 7 5.87 -1.13 3.93
C SER A 7 4.92 -0.14 4.58
N TYR A 8 5.46 0.85 5.29
CA TYR A 8 4.64 1.90 5.89
C TYR A 8 3.88 2.70 4.82
N ASN A 9 4.55 3.04 3.71
CA ASN A 9 4.00 3.79 2.59
C ASN A 9 3.82 2.90 1.36
N TYR A 10 2.76 3.16 0.62
CA TYR A 10 2.46 2.52 -0.66
C TYR A 10 1.64 3.48 -1.53
N TYR A 11 1.40 3.15 -2.80
CA TYR A 11 0.40 3.88 -3.59
C TYR A 11 -0.88 4.09 -2.77
N PRO A 12 -1.53 5.28 -2.79
CA PRO A 12 -1.35 6.43 -3.70
C PRO A 12 -0.38 7.53 -3.24
N GLU A 13 0.47 7.31 -2.24
CA GLU A 13 1.38 8.36 -1.77
C GLU A 13 2.42 8.72 -2.86
N PRO A 14 2.63 10.01 -3.18
CA PRO A 14 3.24 10.40 -4.44
C PRO A 14 4.77 10.30 -4.48
N ILE A 15 5.43 10.20 -3.33
CA ILE A 15 6.90 10.27 -3.25
C ILE A 15 7.49 9.30 -2.20
N GLY A 16 8.82 9.20 -2.19
CA GLY A 16 9.57 8.44 -1.20
C GLY A 16 9.48 6.94 -1.43
N ILE A 17 9.20 6.19 -0.35
CA ILE A 17 9.16 4.72 -0.39
C ILE A 17 7.94 4.21 -1.18
N ALA A 18 6.84 4.95 -1.24
CA ALA A 18 5.58 4.48 -1.84
C ALA A 18 5.72 4.10 -3.33
N PRO A 19 6.23 4.96 -4.23
CA PRO A 19 6.43 4.59 -5.63
C PRO A 19 7.38 3.41 -5.79
N LEU A 20 8.51 3.40 -5.07
CA LEU A 20 9.50 2.33 -5.14
C LEU A 20 8.91 0.96 -4.75
N MET A 21 8.14 0.90 -3.67
CA MET A 21 7.50 -0.34 -3.22
C MET A 21 6.39 -0.78 -4.17
N THR A 22 5.68 0.17 -4.77
CA THR A 22 4.64 -0.12 -5.77
C THR A 22 5.26 -0.74 -7.02
N GLU A 23 6.31 -0.12 -7.57
CA GLU A 23 7.04 -0.65 -8.73
C GLU A 23 7.66 -2.03 -8.46
N LEU A 24 8.20 -2.24 -7.26
CA LEU A 24 8.75 -3.54 -6.85
C LEU A 24 7.65 -4.61 -6.80
N ALA A 25 6.54 -4.32 -6.14
CA ALA A 25 5.42 -5.25 -5.99
C ALA A 25 4.82 -5.63 -7.34
N GLU A 26 4.53 -4.64 -8.19
CA GLU A 26 4.03 -4.86 -9.54
C GLU A 26 5.05 -5.59 -10.42
N GLY A 27 6.34 -5.27 -10.27
CA GLY A 27 7.43 -5.97 -10.96
C GLY A 27 7.47 -7.47 -10.63
N PHE A 28 7.20 -7.84 -9.37
CA PHE A 28 7.07 -9.24 -8.99
C PHE A 28 5.80 -9.90 -9.52
N VAL A 29 4.67 -9.20 -9.55
CA VAL A 29 3.44 -9.70 -10.19
C VAL A 29 3.68 -9.98 -11.67
N LYS A 30 4.33 -9.05 -12.39
CA LYS A 30 4.69 -9.20 -13.82
C LYS A 30 5.61 -10.40 -14.08
N ARG A 31 6.37 -10.86 -13.08
CA ARG A 31 7.21 -12.08 -13.13
C ARG A 31 6.45 -13.36 -12.72
N GLY A 32 5.12 -13.30 -12.56
CA GLY A 32 4.28 -14.44 -12.23
C GLY A 32 4.29 -14.81 -10.75
N HIS A 33 4.61 -13.88 -9.85
CA HIS A 33 4.54 -14.11 -8.41
C HIS A 33 3.22 -13.62 -7.82
N GLN A 34 2.74 -14.32 -6.80
CA GLN A 34 1.62 -13.85 -5.99
C GLN A 34 2.16 -12.90 -4.94
N VAL A 35 1.76 -11.62 -5.02
CA VAL A 35 2.30 -10.57 -4.16
C VAL A 35 1.19 -10.03 -3.27
N ARG A 36 1.53 -9.87 -1.99
CA ARG A 36 0.70 -9.21 -0.99
C ARG A 36 1.48 -8.10 -0.33
N VAL A 37 0.87 -6.93 -0.18
CA VAL A 37 1.41 -5.78 0.53
C VAL A 37 0.60 -5.56 1.79
N VAL A 38 1.28 -5.33 2.92
CA VAL A 38 0.67 -4.84 4.16
C VAL A 38 1.21 -3.44 4.42
N THR A 39 0.32 -2.46 4.54
CA THR A 39 0.68 -1.04 4.60
C THR A 39 -0.28 -0.21 5.46
N GLY A 40 0.04 1.06 5.69
CA GLY A 40 -0.83 2.01 6.38
C GLY A 40 -1.87 2.63 5.44
N MET A 41 -2.87 3.30 6.02
CA MET A 41 -3.72 4.21 5.23
C MET A 41 -2.85 5.36 4.68
N PRO A 42 -3.02 5.75 3.41
CA PRO A 42 -2.24 6.83 2.82
C PRO A 42 -2.54 8.15 3.54
N ASN A 43 -1.49 8.90 3.85
CA ASN A 43 -1.61 10.13 4.63
C ASN A 43 -0.59 11.22 4.29
N TYR A 44 0.46 10.88 3.56
CA TYR A 44 1.48 11.82 3.12
C TYR A 44 1.07 12.52 1.81
N PRO A 45 1.35 13.82 1.60
CA PRO A 45 2.12 14.73 2.47
C PRO A 45 1.32 15.46 3.55
N GLU A 46 0.00 15.50 3.46
CA GLU A 46 -0.85 16.38 4.29
C GLU A 46 -0.94 15.95 5.76
N ARG A 47 -0.34 14.80 6.12
CA ARG A 47 -0.48 14.17 7.45
C ARG A 47 -1.94 13.98 7.83
N LYS A 48 -2.73 13.54 6.85
CA LYS A 48 -4.16 13.31 7.01
C LYS A 48 -4.56 12.12 6.17
N ILE A 49 -5.26 11.15 6.76
CA ILE A 49 -5.79 10.00 6.01
C ILE A 49 -6.60 10.53 4.83
N TYR A 50 -6.29 10.03 3.63
CA TYR A 50 -6.98 10.40 2.39
C TYR A 50 -8.48 10.10 2.51
N ASP A 51 -9.32 10.93 1.88
CA ASP A 51 -10.78 10.91 2.09
C ASP A 51 -11.41 9.52 1.86
N GLU A 52 -10.97 8.80 0.81
CA GLU A 52 -11.44 7.47 0.46
C GLU A 52 -11.15 6.38 1.52
N TYR A 53 -10.19 6.65 2.41
CA TYR A 53 -9.68 5.71 3.41
C TYR A 53 -10.13 6.05 4.84
N LYS A 54 -10.78 7.20 5.04
CA LYS A 54 -11.26 7.61 6.37
C LYS A 54 -12.35 6.69 6.91
N GLY A 55 -12.38 6.55 8.23
CA GLY A 55 -13.40 5.76 8.95
C GLY A 55 -13.20 4.24 8.84
N LYS A 56 -12.15 3.77 8.17
CA LYS A 56 -11.86 2.35 7.98
C LYS A 56 -10.70 1.93 8.91
N PHE A 57 -10.92 0.90 9.73
CA PHE A 57 -9.85 0.30 10.55
C PHE A 57 -8.94 -0.62 9.74
N PHE A 58 -9.53 -1.36 8.80
CA PHE A 58 -8.84 -2.24 7.87
C PHE A 58 -9.49 -2.14 6.51
N LEU A 59 -8.68 -2.27 5.46
CA LEU A 59 -9.13 -2.32 4.07
C LEU A 59 -8.27 -3.36 3.34
N THR A 60 -8.89 -4.18 2.51
CA THR A 60 -8.17 -4.99 1.53
C THR A 60 -8.65 -4.58 0.14
N GLU A 61 -7.71 -4.31 -0.74
CA GLU A 61 -7.95 -3.90 -2.13
C GLU A 61 -6.98 -4.64 -3.05
N GLU A 62 -7.28 -4.62 -4.35
CA GLU A 62 -6.39 -5.16 -5.37
C GLU A 62 -5.92 -4.03 -6.28
N LEU A 63 -4.60 -3.87 -6.39
CA LEU A 63 -3.97 -2.88 -7.26
C LEU A 63 -3.02 -3.58 -8.21
N ASN A 64 -3.32 -3.56 -9.51
CA ASN A 64 -2.46 -4.12 -10.55
C ASN A 64 -2.00 -5.57 -10.28
N GLY A 65 -2.92 -6.41 -9.76
CA GLY A 65 -2.65 -7.80 -9.39
C GLY A 65 -1.91 -8.01 -8.06
N VAL A 66 -1.67 -6.93 -7.31
CA VAL A 66 -1.15 -6.97 -5.92
C VAL A 66 -2.32 -6.91 -4.95
N THR A 67 -2.40 -7.86 -4.02
CA THR A 67 -3.32 -7.74 -2.88
C THR A 67 -2.74 -6.76 -1.86
N VAL A 68 -3.41 -5.64 -1.62
CA VAL A 68 -2.96 -4.61 -0.67
C VAL A 68 -3.88 -4.62 0.55
N GLN A 69 -3.30 -4.84 1.72
CA GLN A 69 -3.99 -4.82 3.01
C GLN A 69 -3.54 -3.58 3.78
N ARG A 70 -4.48 -2.67 4.04
CA ARG A 70 -4.23 -1.44 4.77
C ARG A 70 -4.78 -1.51 6.17
N SER A 71 -4.03 -0.97 7.11
CA SER A 71 -4.45 -0.79 8.50
C SER A 71 -4.51 0.69 8.85
N TYR A 72 -5.43 1.04 9.72
CA TYR A 72 -5.50 2.36 10.31
C TYR A 72 -4.16 2.74 10.94
N ILE A 73 -3.80 4.01 10.79
CA ILE A 73 -2.64 4.63 11.41
C ILE A 73 -3.10 5.81 12.23
N TYR A 74 -2.50 5.98 13.41
CA TYR A 74 -2.66 7.20 14.17
C TYR A 74 -1.73 8.28 13.61
N ILE A 75 -2.28 9.45 13.30
CA ILE A 75 -1.53 10.60 12.82
C ILE A 75 -1.71 11.72 13.83
N LYS A 76 -0.60 12.36 14.21
CA LYS A 76 -0.53 13.44 15.19
C LYS A 76 -0.51 14.81 14.51
#